data_AF-A0A2H5QQH6-F1
#
_entry.id   AF-A0A2H5QQH6-F1
#
_cell.length_a   1.000
_cell.length_b   1.000
_cell.length_c   1.000
_cell.angle_alpha   90.00
_cell.angle_beta   90.00
_cell.angle_gamma   90.00
#
_symmetry.space_group_name_H-M   'P 1'
#
loop_
_entity.id
_entity.type
_entity.pdbx_description
1 polymer ?
#
loop_
_entity_poly.entity_id
_entity_poly.type
_entity_poly.pdbx_seq_one_letter_code
_entity_poly.pdbx_strand_id
1 'polypeptide(L)'
;MKKFIVLILFFTFFLCLMNLSQGQLKFCTKYMTIPGVCPKDPKEAEFVCLKAFFDKYGATKSPDNCLCKPSTGNQHICQCDIICDPPPPKRT
;
A
#
# COMPACT_ATOMS: atom_id res chain seq x y z
N MET A 1 16.03 -34.22 -26.23
CA MET A 1 16.05 -32.78 -26.61
C MET A 1 14.74 -32.05 -26.31
N LYS A 2 13.56 -32.61 -26.62
CA LYS A 2 12.24 -31.98 -26.37
C LYS A 2 11.98 -31.59 -24.89
N LYS A 3 12.46 -32.40 -23.93
CA LYS A 3 12.35 -32.13 -22.48
C LYS A 3 13.17 -30.92 -22.02
N PHE A 4 14.31 -30.64 -22.66
CA PHE A 4 15.15 -29.48 -22.35
C PHE A 4 14.54 -28.17 -22.89
N ILE A 5 13.86 -28.23 -24.04
CA ILE A 5 13.18 -27.07 -24.63
C ILE A 5 12.06 -26.56 -23.70
N VAL A 6 11.29 -27.48 -23.12
CA VAL A 6 10.23 -27.13 -22.16
C VAL A 6 10.81 -26.47 -20.91
N LEU A 7 11.95 -26.99 -20.41
CA LEU A 7 12.63 -26.46 -19.24
C LEU A 7 13.18 -25.05 -19.49
N ILE A 8 13.75 -24.81 -20.68
CA ILE A 8 14.24 -23.49 -21.10
C ILE A 8 13.10 -22.48 -21.21
N LEU A 9 11.97 -22.85 -21.83
CA LEU A 9 10.80 -21.98 -21.96
C LEU A 9 10.20 -21.61 -20.61
N PHE A 10 10.18 -22.54 -19.66
CA PHE A 10 9.70 -22.28 -18.31
C PHE A 10 10.64 -21.32 -17.56
N PHE A 11 11.96 -21.51 -17.72
CA PHE A 11 12.97 -20.67 -17.07
C PHE A 11 12.98 -19.23 -17.62
N THR A 12 12.84 -19.07 -18.94
CA THR A 12 12.75 -17.73 -19.56
C THR A 12 11.46 -16.99 -19.15
N PHE A 13 10.34 -17.70 -19.04
CA PHE A 13 9.10 -17.09 -18.53
C PHE A 13 9.25 -16.59 -17.08
N PHE A 14 9.88 -17.38 -16.21
CA PHE A 14 10.19 -16.98 -14.83
C PHE A 14 11.13 -15.76 -14.76
N LEU A 15 12.17 -15.73 -15.60
CA LEU A 15 13.09 -14.59 -15.67
C LEU A 15 12.39 -13.30 -16.15
N CYS A 16 11.47 -13.39 -17.11
CA CYS A 16 10.67 -12.23 -17.54
C CYS A 16 9.79 -11.69 -16.41
N LEU A 17 9.16 -12.55 -15.62
CA LEU A 17 8.35 -12.15 -14.45
C LEU A 17 9.20 -11.42 -13.39
N MET A 18 10.42 -11.90 -13.12
CA MET A 18 11.31 -11.27 -12.14
C MET A 18 11.75 -9.86 -12.56
N ASN A 19 11.99 -9.63 -13.86
CA ASN A 19 12.34 -8.31 -14.38
C ASN A 19 11.18 -7.31 -14.28
N LEU A 20 9.93 -7.78 -14.38
CA LEU A 20 8.75 -6.92 -14.23
C LEU A 20 8.59 -6.37 -12.80
N SER A 21 9.13 -7.08 -11.81
CA SER A 21 8.99 -6.73 -10.39
C SER A 21 9.93 -5.61 -9.90
N GLN A 22 10.83 -5.09 -10.74
CA GLN A 22 11.84 -4.08 -10.32
C GLN A 22 11.31 -2.63 -10.26
N GLY A 23 10.00 -2.42 -10.25
CA GLY A 23 9.45 -1.11 -9.88
C GLY A 23 9.71 -0.84 -8.39
N GLN A 24 10.60 0.11 -8.08
CA GLN A 24 10.82 0.54 -6.69
C GLN A 24 9.51 1.10 -6.11
N LEU A 25 8.87 0.33 -5.24
CA LEU A 25 7.71 0.77 -4.46
C LEU A 25 8.12 1.94 -3.58
N LYS A 26 7.59 3.13 -3.90
CA LYS A 26 7.74 4.32 -3.06
C LYS A 26 6.52 4.44 -2.17
N PHE A 27 6.77 4.63 -0.88
CA PHE A 27 5.75 4.90 0.11
C PHE A 27 5.66 6.40 0.39
N CYS A 28 4.42 6.88 0.52
CA CYS A 28 4.07 8.26 0.78
C CYS A 28 3.17 8.30 2.02
N THR A 29 3.55 9.09 3.02
CA THR A 29 2.70 9.33 4.19
C THR A 29 1.49 10.17 3.80
N LYS A 30 0.31 9.71 4.21
CA LYS A 30 -0.96 10.39 3.99
C LYS A 30 -1.73 10.49 5.29
N TYR A 31 -2.58 11.51 5.36
CA TYR A 31 -3.38 11.83 6.53
C TYR A 31 -4.88 11.82 6.17
N MET A 32 -5.71 11.40 7.11
CA MET A 32 -7.15 11.41 6.98
C MET A 32 -7.79 11.70 8.33
N THR A 33 -8.76 12.61 8.37
CA THR A 33 -9.55 12.89 9.58
C THR A 33 -10.84 12.09 9.54
N ILE A 34 -11.18 11.43 10.64
CA ILE A 34 -12.33 10.53 10.77
C ILE A 34 -13.11 10.90 12.05
N PRO A 35 -14.44 10.87 12.04
CA PRO A 35 -15.25 11.06 13.24
C PRO A 35 -15.00 9.95 14.29
N GLY A 36 -15.17 10.31 15.56
CA GLY A 36 -14.94 9.44 16.71
C GLY A 36 -13.56 9.62 17.34
N VAL A 37 -13.27 8.83 18.36
CA VAL A 37 -12.01 8.86 19.11
C VAL A 37 -11.13 7.66 18.75
N CYS A 38 -9.82 7.80 18.89
CA CYS A 38 -8.92 6.66 18.78
C CYS A 38 -9.26 5.62 19.86
N PRO A 39 -9.34 4.33 19.51
CA PRO A 39 -9.38 3.24 20.49
C PRO A 39 -8.22 3.34 21.48
N LYS A 40 -8.44 2.86 22.71
CA LYS A 40 -7.39 2.83 23.74
C LYS A 40 -6.35 1.76 23.45
N ASP A 41 -6.77 0.66 22.82
CA ASP A 41 -5.87 -0.39 22.39
C ASP A 41 -5.12 0.07 21.11
N PRO A 42 -3.78 0.00 21.10
CA PRO A 42 -2.99 0.47 19.97
C PRO A 42 -3.20 -0.34 18.69
N LYS A 43 -3.44 -1.66 18.79
CA LYS A 43 -3.67 -2.51 17.62
C LYS A 43 -5.04 -2.25 17.01
N GLU A 44 -6.05 -2.04 17.86
CA GLU A 44 -7.38 -1.64 17.41
C GLU A 44 -7.33 -0.26 16.74
N ALA A 45 -6.59 0.69 17.32
CA ALA A 45 -6.44 2.03 16.76
C ALA A 45 -5.73 2.02 15.40
N GLU A 46 -4.69 1.21 15.26
CA GLU A 46 -4.02 0.96 13.98
C GLU A 46 -4.98 0.35 12.96
N PHE A 47 -5.75 -0.68 13.35
CA PHE A 47 -6.70 -1.36 12.48
C PHE A 47 -7.81 -0.43 11.97
N VAL A 48 -8.36 0.45 12.82
CA VAL A 48 -9.37 1.44 12.42
C VAL A 48 -8.82 2.34 11.31
N CYS A 49 -7.59 2.84 11.46
CA CYS A 49 -6.95 3.66 10.44
C CYS A 49 -6.62 2.87 9.17
N LEU A 50 -6.11 1.66 9.32
CA LEU A 50 -5.80 0.76 8.21
C LEU A 50 -7.05 0.48 7.37
N LYS A 51 -8.17 0.13 8.02
CA LYS A 51 -9.45 -0.10 7.36
C LYS A 51 -9.93 1.14 6.62
N ALA A 52 -9.89 2.31 7.24
CA ALA A 52 -10.33 3.55 6.60
C ALA A 52 -9.49 3.89 5.36
N PHE A 53 -8.19 3.60 5.40
CA PHE A 53 -7.30 3.77 4.25
C PHE A 53 -7.58 2.74 3.15
N PHE A 54 -7.83 1.48 3.49
CA PHE A 54 -8.28 0.48 2.52
C PHE A 54 -9.60 0.88 1.85
N ASP A 55 -10.58 1.37 2.62
CA ASP A 55 -11.88 1.81 2.11
C ASP A 55 -11.75 3.00 1.15
N LYS A 56 -10.78 3.91 1.39
CA LYS A 56 -10.56 5.11 0.57
C LYS A 56 -9.70 4.87 -0.67
N TYR A 57 -8.61 4.10 -0.53
CA TYR A 57 -7.57 4.00 -1.54
C TYR A 57 -7.53 2.63 -2.24
N GLY A 58 -8.20 1.62 -1.67
CA GLY A 58 -8.20 0.26 -2.19
C GLY A 58 -6.93 -0.53 -1.85
N ALA A 59 -7.00 -1.85 -2.07
CA ALA A 59 -5.92 -2.78 -1.73
C ALA A 59 -4.63 -2.57 -2.54
N THR A 60 -4.74 -1.97 -3.73
CA THR A 60 -3.59 -1.69 -4.61
C THR A 60 -2.63 -0.66 -4.04
N LYS A 61 -3.08 0.13 -3.05
CA LYS A 61 -2.26 1.15 -2.39
C LYS A 61 -1.52 0.64 -1.16
N SER A 62 -1.79 -0.60 -0.74
CA SER A 62 -1.11 -1.31 0.36
C SER A 62 -0.77 -0.41 1.55
N PRO A 63 -1.78 0.16 2.23
CA PRO A 63 -1.55 0.99 3.40
C PRO A 63 -0.80 0.22 4.49
N ASP A 64 0.18 0.88 5.11
CA ASP A 64 1.04 0.33 6.16
C ASP A 64 1.45 1.42 7.16
N ASN A 65 2.09 1.05 8.27
CA ASN A 65 2.55 1.94 9.34
C ASN A 65 1.45 2.91 9.82
N CYS A 66 0.25 2.38 10.07
CA CYS A 66 -0.90 3.19 10.42
C CYS A 66 -0.87 3.65 11.88
N LEU A 67 -1.13 4.94 12.11
CA LEU A 67 -1.17 5.58 13.41
C LEU A 67 -2.47 6.36 13.59
N CYS A 68 -3.10 6.18 14.74
CA CYS A 68 -4.24 6.99 15.16
C CYS A 68 -3.79 8.08 16.13
N LYS A 69 -4.07 9.35 15.80
CA LYS A 69 -3.79 10.51 16.63
C LYS A 69 -5.09 11.18 17.06
N PRO A 70 -5.32 11.43 18.36
CA PRO A 70 -6.51 12.16 18.79
C PRO A 70 -6.49 13.58 18.23
N SER A 71 -7.68 14.10 17.87
CA SER A 71 -7.86 15.48 17.43
C SER A 71 -8.90 16.19 18.30
N THR A 72 -8.99 17.51 18.18
CA THR A 72 -9.99 18.30 18.89
C THR A 72 -11.39 18.07 18.33
N GLY A 73 -12.36 17.83 19.22
CA GLY A 73 -13.77 17.70 18.86
C GLY A 73 -14.12 16.37 18.22
N ASN A 74 -14.38 15.34 19.04
CA ASN A 74 -14.90 14.01 18.67
C ASN A 74 -14.45 13.47 17.30
N GLN A 75 -13.17 13.67 16.98
CA GLN A 75 -12.52 13.32 15.72
C GLN A 75 -11.09 12.84 16.02
N HIS A 76 -10.55 12.05 15.12
CA HIS A 76 -9.16 11.61 15.16
C HIS A 76 -8.54 11.69 13.77
N ILE A 77 -7.21 11.75 13.75
CA ILE A 77 -6.40 11.80 12.54
C ILE A 77 -5.71 10.44 12.38
N CYS A 78 -5.99 9.78 11.29
CA CYS A 78 -5.26 8.61 10.83
C CYS A 78 -4.11 9.03 9.92
N GLN A 79 -2.93 8.50 10.20
CA GLN A 79 -1.73 8.65 9.39
C GLN A 79 -1.30 7.26 8.93
N CYS A 80 -1.18 7.02 7.63
CA CYS A 80 -0.64 5.76 7.10
C CYS A 80 0.29 6.05 5.93
N ASP A 81 1.24 5.15 5.69
CA ASP A 81 2.06 5.14 4.50
C ASP A 81 1.36 4.32 3.41
N ILE A 82 1.23 4.88 2.21
CA ILE A 82 0.64 4.20 1.06
C ILE A 82 1.57 4.24 -0.14
N ILE A 83 1.38 3.34 -1.10
CA ILE A 83 2.09 3.36 -2.37
C ILE A 83 1.78 4.67 -3.11
N CYS A 84 2.81 5.48 -3.36
CA CYS A 84 2.70 6.73 -4.10
C CYS A 84 2.15 6.46 -5.51
N ASP A 85 1.28 7.34 -6.02
CA ASP A 85 1.01 7.35 -7.46
C ASP A 85 2.29 7.67 -8.22
N PRO A 86 2.57 6.98 -9.35
CA PRO A 86 3.64 7.40 -10.22
C PRO A 86 3.35 8.84 -10.68
N PRO A 87 4.39 9.70 -10.79
CA PRO A 87 4.19 11.03 -11.34
C PRO A 87 3.54 10.90 -12.73
N PRO A 88 2.60 11.79 -13.09
CA PRO A 88 1.96 11.72 -14.40
C PRO A 88 3.03 11.76 -15.49
N PRO A 89 2.87 10.99 -16.59
CA PRO A 89 3.84 10.99 -17.66
C PRO A 89 3.99 12.41 -18.19
N LYS A 90 5.23 12.91 -18.22
CA LYS A 90 5.53 14.18 -18.90
C LYS A 90 5.15 14.01 -20.36
N ARG A 91 4.13 14.75 -20.82
CA ARG A 91 3.90 14.96 -22.25
C ARG A 91 5.05 15.80 -22.78
N THR A 92 6.05 15.16 -23.37
CA THR A 92 7.00 15.76 -24.30
C THR A 92 6.39 15.86 -25.68
#